data_AF-A0A7W7V914-F1
#
_entry.id   AF-A0A7W7V914-F1
#
_cell.length_a   1.000
_cell.length_b   1.000
_cell.length_c   1.000
_cell.angle_alpha   90.00
_cell.angle_beta   90.00
_cell.angle_gamma   90.00
#
_symmetry.space_group_name_H-M   'P 1'
#
loop_
_entity.id
_entity.type
_entity.pdbx_description
1 polymer ?
#
loop_
_entity_poly.entity_id
_entity_poly.type
_entity_poly.pdbx_seq_one_letter_code
_entity_poly.pdbx_strand_id
1 'polypeptide(L)'
;MRFRHADGTTVHLSYGTNVHDADDLEDVGALLDRYATPVRERLGADRLGLGLWLPEPAATALARDRSGVDRLRAELTARGLEVVTLNGFPYRHFHAPVVKRDVYLPDWSHPARLDYTRDLAAVLSRLLPDDAVRGSISTLPLGWRAFWSPAHRERALAHFDELGRELAALARTYGRPVRVGFEPEPGCVVEDAAEAAAHLTGLDPEAFGVCLDTCHLAVAFEEPEDALTTWAGAGLPVVKVQASCALHADDPSGPATAATLASFAEPRFLHQTREAVPGAGRIGCDDLDEALRPGALPGRGPWRVHFHVPLHAAPAPPLRSTRPVLESALSALFAGERALTDHVEVETYTWSVLPPEQRPDGPDGLVDGIAAELDWAHRRLTGIGLKEVSG
;
A
#
# COMPACT_ATOMS: atom_id res chain seq x y z
N MET A 1 1.12 4.68 -15.62
CA MET A 1 0.07 5.20 -16.52
C MET A 1 -0.54 6.43 -15.89
N ARG A 2 -1.13 7.33 -16.67
CA ARG A 2 -1.72 8.57 -16.17
C ARG A 2 -3.11 8.77 -16.71
N PHE A 3 -3.97 9.35 -15.89
CA PHE A 3 -5.36 9.64 -16.21
C PHE A 3 -5.69 11.09 -15.88
N ARG A 4 -6.73 11.61 -16.52
CA ARG A 4 -7.32 12.92 -16.25
C ARG A 4 -8.69 12.70 -15.65
N HIS A 5 -8.88 13.17 -14.42
CA HIS A 5 -10.19 13.29 -13.81
C HIS A 5 -10.94 14.52 -14.37
N ALA A 6 -12.27 14.57 -14.23
CA ALA A 6 -13.11 15.63 -14.81
C ALA A 6 -12.80 17.04 -14.26
N ASP A 7 -12.30 17.14 -13.03
CA ASP A 7 -11.84 18.39 -12.41
C ASP A 7 -10.46 18.88 -12.91
N GLY A 8 -9.80 18.11 -13.78
CA GLY A 8 -8.48 18.41 -14.32
C GLY A 8 -7.31 17.72 -13.61
N THR A 9 -7.55 17.07 -12.46
CA THR A 9 -6.52 16.35 -11.68
C THR A 9 -5.88 15.26 -12.54
N THR A 10 -4.55 15.21 -12.56
CA THR A 10 -3.80 14.08 -13.12
C THR A 10 -3.77 12.98 -12.05
N VAL A 11 -4.34 11.82 -12.35
CA VAL A 11 -4.27 10.64 -11.49
C VAL A 11 -3.20 9.69 -12.03
N HIS A 12 -2.24 9.32 -11.20
CA HIS A 12 -1.16 8.41 -11.54
C HIS A 12 -1.53 6.99 -11.10
N LEU A 13 -1.42 6.03 -12.02
CA LEU A 13 -1.55 4.61 -11.76
C LEU A 13 -0.16 3.95 -11.83
N SER A 14 0.26 3.36 -10.72
CA SER A 14 1.50 2.63 -10.55
C SER A 14 1.26 1.23 -9.96
N TYR A 15 2.30 0.40 -9.93
CA TYR A 15 2.33 -0.80 -9.07
C TYR A 15 3.48 -0.68 -8.06
N GLY A 16 3.30 -1.27 -6.86
CA GLY A 16 4.30 -1.29 -5.80
C GLY A 16 5.44 -2.26 -6.12
N THR A 17 6.69 -1.82 -6.00
CA THR A 17 7.86 -2.69 -6.28
C THR A 17 8.28 -3.53 -5.08
N ASN A 18 7.61 -3.43 -3.93
CA ASN A 18 7.84 -4.28 -2.77
C ASN A 18 7.51 -5.76 -3.02
N VAL A 19 6.82 -6.08 -4.12
CA VAL A 19 6.67 -7.45 -4.63
C VAL A 19 8.00 -8.07 -5.08
N HIS A 20 8.99 -7.25 -5.44
CA HIS A 20 10.30 -7.71 -5.88
C HIS A 20 11.27 -7.76 -4.72
N ASP A 21 12.05 -8.84 -4.66
CA ASP A 21 13.14 -8.98 -3.70
C ASP A 21 14.29 -8.06 -4.11
N ALA A 22 14.57 -7.07 -3.27
CA ALA A 22 15.63 -6.09 -3.45
C ALA A 22 16.12 -5.61 -2.08
N ASP A 23 17.40 -5.83 -1.79
CA ASP A 23 18.03 -5.43 -0.53
C ASP A 23 18.93 -4.19 -0.71
N ASP A 24 19.37 -3.89 -1.93
CA ASP A 24 20.23 -2.74 -2.25
C ASP A 24 19.91 -2.03 -3.59
N LEU A 25 20.75 -1.05 -3.97
CA LEU A 25 20.56 -0.26 -5.19
C LEU A 25 20.86 -1.00 -6.48
N GLU A 26 21.75 -1.99 -6.46
CA GLU A 26 22.04 -2.83 -7.63
C GLU A 26 20.83 -3.70 -7.93
N ASP A 27 20.21 -4.27 -6.89
CA ASP A 27 18.95 -5.00 -7.02
C ASP A 27 17.82 -4.12 -7.57
N VAL A 28 17.74 -2.86 -7.12
CA VAL A 28 16.78 -1.87 -7.65
C VAL A 28 17.02 -1.60 -9.13
N GLY A 29 18.26 -1.59 -9.62
CA GLY A 29 18.53 -1.50 -11.06
C GLY A 29 18.05 -2.75 -11.80
N ALA A 30 18.38 -3.94 -11.28
CA ALA A 30 18.05 -5.22 -11.89
C ALA A 30 16.54 -5.46 -11.98
N LEU A 31 15.73 -5.03 -11.00
CA LEU A 31 14.27 -5.19 -11.06
C LEU A 31 13.64 -4.35 -12.18
N LEU A 32 14.23 -3.20 -12.55
CA LEU A 32 13.69 -2.36 -13.63
C LEU A 32 13.77 -3.07 -14.98
N ASP A 33 14.88 -3.76 -15.22
CA ASP A 33 15.10 -4.52 -16.46
C ASP A 33 14.32 -5.84 -16.43
N ARG A 34 14.31 -6.53 -15.30
CA ARG A 34 13.70 -7.85 -15.17
C ARG A 34 12.17 -7.84 -15.10
N TYR A 35 11.58 -6.79 -14.52
CA TYR A 35 10.14 -6.75 -14.25
C TYR A 35 9.46 -5.48 -14.77
N ALA A 36 9.90 -4.29 -14.35
CA ALA A 36 9.16 -3.05 -14.64
C ALA A 36 9.07 -2.75 -16.15
N THR A 37 10.17 -2.91 -16.88
CA THR A 37 10.22 -2.70 -18.33
C THR A 37 9.37 -3.74 -19.07
N PRO A 38 9.50 -5.06 -18.81
CA PRO A 38 8.60 -6.07 -19.37
C PRO A 38 7.12 -5.85 -19.06
N VAL A 39 6.75 -5.43 -17.84
CA VAL A 39 5.35 -5.12 -17.48
C VAL A 39 4.82 -3.97 -18.36
N ARG A 40 5.59 -2.89 -18.50
CA ARG A 40 5.25 -1.76 -19.36
C ARG A 40 5.05 -2.20 -20.81
N GLU A 41 5.98 -3.01 -21.33
CA GLU A 41 5.92 -3.53 -22.71
C GLU A 41 4.71 -4.45 -22.91
N ARG A 42 4.39 -5.30 -21.94
CA ARG A 42 3.22 -6.19 -22.00
C ARG A 42 1.90 -5.44 -22.03
N LEU A 43 1.83 -4.32 -21.31
CA LEU A 43 0.69 -3.39 -21.35
C LEU A 43 0.63 -2.57 -22.64
N GLY A 44 1.71 -2.53 -23.43
CA GLY A 44 1.84 -1.63 -24.56
C GLY A 44 1.82 -0.15 -24.15
N ALA A 45 2.19 0.15 -22.91
CA ALA A 45 2.13 1.50 -22.36
C ALA A 45 3.39 2.30 -22.71
N ASP A 46 3.22 3.56 -23.12
CA ASP A 46 4.37 4.46 -23.32
C ASP A 46 5.09 4.73 -21.99
N ARG A 47 4.30 4.91 -20.92
CA ARG A 47 4.78 5.26 -19.58
C ARG A 47 4.12 4.44 -18.48
N LEU A 48 4.93 3.78 -17.65
CA LEU A 48 4.49 3.05 -16.46
C LEU A 48 4.95 3.76 -15.18
N GLY A 49 4.04 3.88 -14.21
CA GLY A 49 4.37 4.43 -12.89
C GLY A 49 4.81 3.30 -11.96
N LEU A 50 5.76 3.58 -11.08
CA LEU A 50 6.24 2.69 -10.03
C LEU A 50 6.02 3.32 -8.66
N GLY A 51 5.43 2.54 -7.76
CA GLY A 51 5.45 2.78 -6.32
C GLY A 51 6.73 2.17 -5.75
N LEU A 52 7.82 2.91 -5.82
CA LEU A 52 9.13 2.33 -5.53
C LEU A 52 9.28 2.07 -4.03
N TRP A 53 9.58 0.83 -3.66
CA TRP A 53 10.07 0.47 -2.34
C TRP A 53 11.60 0.50 -2.35
N LEU A 54 12.16 1.21 -1.37
CA LEU A 54 13.60 1.28 -1.15
C LEU A 54 13.88 0.81 0.28
N PRO A 55 14.60 -0.30 0.51
CA PRO A 55 15.01 -0.66 1.86
C PRO A 55 15.88 0.44 2.45
N GLU A 56 15.88 0.58 3.78
CA GLU A 56 16.55 1.72 4.45
C GLU A 56 17.99 1.95 4.00
N PRO A 57 18.87 0.93 3.86
CA PRO A 57 20.24 1.17 3.39
C PRO A 57 20.30 1.82 2.00
N ALA A 58 19.41 1.43 1.08
CA ALA A 58 19.32 2.00 -0.26
C ALA A 58 18.77 3.44 -0.23
N ALA A 59 17.74 3.69 0.58
CA ALA A 59 17.18 5.03 0.76
C ALA A 59 18.23 6.00 1.35
N THR A 60 18.93 5.59 2.41
CA THR A 60 19.99 6.36 3.07
C THR A 60 21.16 6.63 2.11
N ALA A 61 21.57 5.64 1.31
CA ALA A 61 22.63 5.81 0.32
C ALA A 61 22.25 6.85 -0.75
N LEU A 62 21.03 6.74 -1.31
CA LEU A 62 20.53 7.69 -2.32
C LEU A 62 20.32 9.10 -1.76
N ALA A 63 19.79 9.24 -0.55
CA ALA A 63 19.58 10.54 0.08
C ALA A 63 20.91 11.31 0.25
N ARG A 64 22.02 10.59 0.45
CA ARG A 64 23.38 11.15 0.54
C ARG A 64 24.05 11.37 -0.81
N ASP A 65 23.64 10.67 -1.86
CA ASP A 65 24.18 10.80 -3.22
C ASP A 65 23.16 11.39 -4.21
N ARG A 66 23.12 12.73 -4.26
CA ARG A 66 22.26 13.46 -5.20
C ARG A 66 22.50 13.07 -6.67
N SER A 67 23.74 12.77 -7.04
CA SER A 67 24.09 12.38 -8.41
C SER A 67 23.58 10.98 -8.75
N GLY A 68 23.56 10.09 -7.77
CA GLY A 68 22.93 8.78 -7.84
C GLY A 68 21.43 8.87 -8.08
N VAL A 69 20.73 9.77 -7.37
CA VAL A 69 19.29 10.00 -7.61
C VAL A 69 19.02 10.54 -9.01
N ASP A 70 19.84 11.47 -9.50
CA ASP A 70 19.71 12.02 -10.86
C ASP A 70 19.95 10.93 -11.93
N ARG A 71 20.92 10.04 -11.69
CA ARG A 71 21.15 8.88 -12.55
C ARG A 71 19.96 7.94 -12.54
N LEU A 72 19.44 7.58 -11.36
CA LEU A 72 18.25 6.73 -11.25
C LEU A 72 17.06 7.33 -11.99
N ARG A 73 16.81 8.64 -11.85
CA ARG A 73 15.76 9.34 -12.61
C ARG A 73 15.97 9.25 -14.12
N ALA A 74 17.20 9.39 -14.60
CA ALA A 74 17.52 9.26 -16.01
C ALA A 74 17.28 7.82 -16.52
N GLU A 75 17.70 6.81 -15.76
CA GLU A 75 17.50 5.39 -16.09
C GLU A 75 16.02 5.00 -16.12
N LEU A 76 15.22 5.51 -15.18
CA LEU A 76 13.76 5.35 -15.17
C LEU A 76 13.15 5.99 -16.43
N THR A 77 13.51 7.24 -16.71
CA THR A 77 12.98 7.99 -17.86
C THR A 77 13.33 7.30 -19.18
N ALA A 78 14.56 6.81 -19.34
CA ALA A 78 15.02 6.10 -20.54
C ALA A 78 14.22 4.81 -20.80
N ARG A 79 13.66 4.19 -19.77
CA ARG A 79 12.82 2.98 -19.85
C ARG A 79 11.33 3.27 -19.98
N GLY A 80 10.92 4.54 -20.03
CA GLY A 80 9.50 4.91 -19.97
C GLY A 80 8.87 4.61 -18.60
N LEU A 81 9.65 4.71 -17.54
CA LEU A 81 9.20 4.51 -16.16
C LEU A 81 9.19 5.86 -15.42
N GLU A 82 8.27 6.02 -14.47
CA GLU A 82 8.20 7.20 -13.60
C GLU A 82 7.91 6.83 -12.15
N VAL A 83 8.31 7.68 -11.21
CA VAL A 83 8.07 7.50 -9.78
C VAL A 83 7.45 8.78 -9.22
N VAL A 84 6.21 8.68 -8.76
CA VAL A 84 5.49 9.76 -8.03
C VAL A 84 5.15 9.38 -6.60
N THR A 85 5.32 8.10 -6.25
CA THR A 85 5.07 7.59 -4.91
C THR A 85 6.11 6.58 -4.50
N LEU A 86 6.39 6.52 -3.20
CA LEU A 86 7.19 5.47 -2.58
C LEU A 86 6.35 4.67 -1.59
N ASN A 87 6.67 3.39 -1.43
CA ASN A 87 6.20 2.60 -0.29
C ASN A 87 7.28 2.66 0.80
N GLY A 88 6.99 3.33 1.91
CA GLY A 88 7.87 3.47 3.07
C GLY A 88 7.39 2.68 4.28
N PHE A 89 6.46 1.73 4.10
CA PHE A 89 5.99 0.87 5.18
C PHE A 89 7.06 -0.16 5.54
N PRO A 90 7.50 -1.09 4.65
CA PRO A 90 8.54 -2.04 5.01
C PRO A 90 9.88 -1.32 5.14
N TYR A 91 10.52 -1.46 6.29
CA TYR A 91 11.80 -0.79 6.56
C TYR A 91 12.98 -1.48 5.87
N ARG A 92 13.02 -2.83 5.91
CA ARG A 92 14.07 -3.68 5.33
C ARG A 92 13.64 -5.16 5.32
N HIS A 93 14.36 -6.01 4.59
CA HIS A 93 14.25 -7.47 4.64
C HIS A 93 12.82 -8.02 4.44
N PHE A 94 12.03 -7.37 3.58
CA PHE A 94 10.62 -7.70 3.38
C PHE A 94 10.40 -9.08 2.73
N HIS A 95 11.44 -9.65 2.11
CA HIS A 95 11.42 -10.98 1.49
C HIS A 95 12.13 -12.06 2.31
N ALA A 96 12.57 -11.75 3.53
CA ALA A 96 13.13 -12.73 4.46
C ALA A 96 12.18 -13.93 4.64
N PRO A 97 12.69 -15.13 4.98
CA PRO A 97 11.83 -16.31 5.15
C PRO A 97 10.74 -16.15 6.22
N VAL A 98 10.99 -15.31 7.23
CA VAL A 98 10.04 -14.93 8.28
C VAL A 98 10.16 -13.43 8.47
N VAL A 99 9.03 -12.73 8.31
CA VAL A 99 8.92 -11.28 8.51
C VAL A 99 7.97 -11.01 9.68
N LYS A 100 6.75 -11.54 9.61
CA LYS A 100 5.70 -11.46 10.64
C LYS A 100 5.63 -10.07 11.28
N ARG A 101 5.83 -9.96 12.61
CA ARG A 101 5.74 -8.68 13.34
C ARG A 101 6.94 -7.75 13.12
N ASP A 102 8.05 -8.24 12.56
CA ASP A 102 9.26 -7.44 12.39
C ASP A 102 9.09 -6.33 11.34
N VAL A 103 8.12 -6.45 10.42
CA VAL A 103 7.80 -5.40 9.43
C VAL A 103 7.36 -4.08 10.09
N TYR A 104 6.78 -4.15 11.29
CA TYR A 104 6.34 -2.97 12.04
C TYR A 104 7.46 -2.27 12.81
N LEU A 105 8.69 -2.79 12.72
CA LEU A 105 9.87 -2.21 13.36
C LEU A 105 10.83 -1.61 12.33
N PRO A 106 11.44 -0.45 12.62
CA PRO A 106 11.16 0.43 13.76
C PRO A 106 9.77 1.08 13.64
N ASP A 107 9.11 1.29 14.79
CA ASP A 107 7.86 2.03 14.86
C ASP A 107 8.08 3.55 14.89
N TRP A 108 7.00 4.35 14.83
CA TRP A 108 7.09 5.81 14.79
C TRP A 108 7.61 6.46 16.07
N SER A 109 7.71 5.72 17.18
CA SER A 109 8.34 6.24 18.39
C SER A 109 9.86 6.23 18.34
N HIS A 110 10.45 5.61 17.30
CA HIS A 110 11.88 5.43 17.15
C HIS A 110 12.48 6.40 16.10
N PRO A 111 13.61 7.06 16.37
CA PRO A 111 14.20 8.05 15.45
C PRO A 111 14.56 7.47 14.08
N ALA A 112 14.96 6.19 14.02
CA ALA A 112 15.25 5.52 12.75
C ALA A 112 14.07 5.53 11.75
N ARG A 113 12.81 5.50 12.22
CA ARG A 113 11.65 5.60 11.32
C ARG A 113 11.51 7.01 10.73
N LEU A 114 11.78 8.03 11.54
CA LEU A 114 11.82 9.43 11.09
C LEU A 114 12.93 9.62 10.05
N ASP A 115 14.14 9.16 10.35
CA ASP A 115 15.30 9.31 9.46
C ASP A 115 15.05 8.62 8.11
N TYR A 116 14.54 7.39 8.14
CA TYR A 116 14.19 6.67 6.91
C TYR A 116 13.12 7.39 6.08
N THR A 117 12.05 7.87 6.71
CA THR A 117 10.99 8.59 5.97
C THR A 117 11.48 9.93 5.42
N ARG A 118 12.40 10.61 6.13
CA ARG A 118 13.08 11.82 5.65
C ARG A 118 13.92 11.51 4.41
N ASP A 119 14.69 10.42 4.44
CA ASP A 119 15.54 10.02 3.32
C ASP A 119 14.69 9.65 2.09
N LEU A 120 13.59 8.92 2.27
CA LEU A 120 12.61 8.68 1.21
C LEU A 120 12.06 9.99 0.62
N ALA A 121 11.69 10.97 1.45
CA ALA A 121 11.18 12.26 0.99
C ALA A 121 12.23 13.06 0.20
N ALA A 122 13.49 13.04 0.64
CA ALA A 122 14.60 13.68 -0.05
C ALA A 122 14.86 13.05 -1.43
N VAL A 123 14.83 11.72 -1.50
CA VAL A 123 14.97 10.96 -2.76
C VAL A 123 13.78 11.25 -3.69
N LEU A 124 12.54 11.10 -3.22
CA LEU A 124 11.34 11.31 -4.03
C LEU A 124 11.30 12.72 -4.61
N SER A 125 11.61 13.75 -3.83
CA SER A 125 11.59 15.15 -4.26
C SER A 125 12.46 15.41 -5.52
N ARG A 126 13.51 14.60 -5.72
CA ARG A 126 14.38 14.67 -6.91
C ARG A 126 13.93 13.75 -8.04
N LEU A 127 13.35 12.59 -7.70
CA LEU A 127 12.82 11.61 -8.66
C LEU A 127 11.55 12.11 -9.38
N LEU A 128 10.75 12.97 -8.73
CA LEU A 128 9.48 13.45 -9.28
C LEU A 128 9.64 13.98 -10.72
N PRO A 129 8.81 13.52 -11.68
CA PRO A 129 8.67 14.13 -12.99
C PRO A 129 8.41 15.63 -12.87
N ASP A 130 8.92 16.43 -13.80
CA ASP A 130 8.85 17.90 -13.72
C ASP A 130 7.41 18.43 -13.72
N ASP A 131 6.48 17.67 -14.28
CA ASP A 131 5.06 17.98 -14.35
C ASP A 131 4.22 17.36 -13.22
N ALA A 132 4.84 16.59 -12.30
CA ALA A 132 4.15 16.08 -11.13
C ALA A 132 3.83 17.22 -10.15
N VAL A 133 2.57 17.29 -9.71
CA VAL A 133 2.11 18.33 -8.78
C VAL A 133 2.64 18.10 -7.37
N ARG A 134 2.74 16.83 -6.95
CA ARG A 134 3.21 16.41 -5.62
C ARG A 134 3.72 14.96 -5.67
N GLY A 135 4.42 14.54 -4.62
CA GLY A 135 4.77 13.14 -4.36
C GLY A 135 4.06 12.58 -3.13
N SER A 136 3.95 11.25 -3.02
CA SER A 136 3.45 10.58 -1.80
C SER A 136 4.38 9.49 -1.27
N ILE A 137 4.33 9.26 0.02
CA ILE A 137 5.00 8.14 0.69
C ILE A 137 3.98 7.45 1.59
N SER A 138 3.73 6.15 1.41
CA SER A 138 3.01 5.37 2.44
C SER A 138 3.95 5.00 3.58
N THR A 139 3.41 4.87 4.78
CA THR A 139 4.18 4.48 5.97
C THR A 139 3.30 3.71 6.94
N LEU A 140 3.93 2.97 7.86
CA LEU A 140 3.21 2.28 8.92
C LEU A 140 2.32 3.26 9.70
N PRO A 141 1.21 2.79 10.30
CA PRO A 141 0.25 3.68 10.93
C PRO A 141 0.85 4.44 12.11
N LEU A 142 1.46 3.71 13.05
CA LEU A 142 2.13 4.22 14.25
C LEU A 142 3.07 3.14 14.80
N GLY A 143 2.48 2.00 15.16
CA GLY A 143 3.16 0.84 15.72
C GLY A 143 2.17 -0.25 16.10
N TRP A 144 2.70 -1.42 16.48
CA TRP A 144 1.90 -2.58 16.85
C TRP A 144 1.18 -2.38 18.20
N ARG A 145 -0.12 -2.69 18.27
CA ARG A 145 -0.95 -2.34 19.45
C ARG A 145 -0.44 -2.91 20.77
N ALA A 146 0.14 -4.12 20.75
CA ALA A 146 0.57 -4.80 21.96
C ALA A 146 1.79 -4.15 22.64
N PHE A 147 2.55 -3.33 21.91
CA PHE A 147 3.78 -2.69 22.42
C PHE A 147 3.68 -1.17 22.47
N TRP A 148 2.55 -0.61 22.06
CA TRP A 148 2.35 0.83 22.02
C TRP A 148 1.90 1.38 23.38
N SER A 149 2.43 2.54 23.75
CA SER A 149 2.08 3.22 25.00
C SER A 149 1.95 4.74 24.80
N PRO A 150 1.39 5.48 25.77
CA PRO A 150 1.32 6.94 25.70
C PRO A 150 2.68 7.60 25.45
N ALA A 151 3.76 7.05 26.01
CA ALA A 151 5.12 7.55 25.76
C ALA A 151 5.60 7.30 24.31
N HIS A 152 5.15 6.20 23.68
CA HIS A 152 5.42 5.97 22.25
C HIS A 152 4.70 7.01 21.40
N ARG A 153 3.45 7.32 21.73
CA ARG A 153 2.66 8.37 21.06
C ARG A 153 3.32 9.74 21.19
N GLU A 154 3.77 10.13 22.37
CA GLU A 154 4.44 11.42 22.57
C GLU A 154 5.68 11.58 21.69
N ARG A 155 6.53 10.53 21.62
CA ARG A 155 7.70 10.53 20.72
C ARG A 155 7.31 10.58 19.25
N ALA A 156 6.30 9.82 18.84
CA ALA A 156 5.81 9.84 17.46
C ALA A 156 5.32 11.22 17.03
N LEU A 157 4.57 11.92 17.89
CA LEU A 157 4.12 13.29 17.61
C LEU A 157 5.30 14.26 17.44
N ALA A 158 6.33 14.16 18.29
CA ALA A 158 7.55 14.96 18.14
C ALA A 158 8.27 14.68 16.81
N HIS A 159 8.31 13.42 16.38
CA HIS A 159 8.85 13.05 15.06
C HIS A 159 8.01 13.59 13.90
N PHE A 160 6.67 13.62 14.02
CA PHE A 160 5.80 14.19 12.99
C PHE A 160 6.00 15.68 12.84
N ASP A 161 6.15 16.41 13.95
CA ASP A 161 6.46 17.84 13.92
C ASP A 161 7.79 18.09 13.20
N GLU A 162 8.80 17.26 13.47
CA GLU A 162 10.11 17.33 12.79
C GLU A 162 10.01 17.02 11.30
N LEU A 163 9.34 15.92 10.95
CA LEU A 163 9.12 15.52 9.57
C LEU A 163 8.36 16.59 8.78
N GLY A 164 7.32 17.19 9.37
CA GLY A 164 6.54 18.24 8.72
C GLY A 164 7.39 19.45 8.34
N ARG A 165 8.32 19.86 9.22
CA ARG A 165 9.28 20.94 8.91
C ARG A 165 10.22 20.58 7.77
N GLU A 166 10.70 19.34 7.73
CA GLU A 166 11.59 18.83 6.67
C GLU A 166 10.87 18.72 5.33
N LEU A 167 9.64 18.19 5.30
CA LEU A 167 8.79 18.13 4.10
C LEU A 167 8.53 19.53 3.54
N ALA A 168 8.22 20.49 4.42
CA ALA A 168 8.05 21.88 4.00
C ALA A 168 9.35 22.51 3.46
N ALA A 169 10.52 22.14 4.00
CA ALA A 169 11.83 22.60 3.50
C ALA A 169 12.17 22.01 2.13
N LEU A 170 11.90 20.73 1.92
CA LEU A 170 12.02 20.05 0.62
C LEU A 170 11.08 20.70 -0.41
N ALA A 171 9.82 20.95 -0.04
CA ALA A 171 8.85 21.62 -0.92
C ALA A 171 9.33 23.02 -1.36
N ARG A 172 9.90 23.82 -0.45
CA ARG A 172 10.50 25.13 -0.80
C ARG A 172 11.70 25.02 -1.73
N THR A 173 12.49 23.95 -1.59
CA THR A 173 13.72 23.73 -2.36
C THR A 173 13.42 23.20 -3.78
N TYR A 174 12.48 22.26 -3.90
CA TYR A 174 12.19 21.54 -5.15
C TYR A 174 10.88 21.99 -5.83
N GLY A 175 10.15 22.92 -5.22
CA GLY A 175 8.93 23.54 -5.76
C GLY A 175 7.69 22.63 -5.76
N ARG A 176 7.80 21.41 -5.25
CA ARG A 176 6.73 20.39 -5.24
C ARG A 176 6.70 19.71 -3.87
N PRO A 177 5.53 19.62 -3.21
CA PRO A 177 5.42 18.98 -1.91
C PRO A 177 5.49 17.45 -2.02
N VAL A 178 6.03 16.81 -0.98
CA VAL A 178 5.89 15.38 -0.72
C VAL A 178 5.01 15.21 0.51
N ARG A 179 4.03 14.30 0.43
CA ARG A 179 3.07 14.03 1.49
C ARG A 179 3.24 12.61 2.03
N VAL A 180 2.97 12.42 3.31
CA VAL A 180 3.09 11.12 3.98
C VAL A 180 1.71 10.62 4.38
N GLY A 181 1.35 9.43 3.88
CA GLY A 181 0.11 8.74 4.18
C GLY A 181 0.35 7.63 5.20
N PHE A 182 -0.23 7.77 6.39
CA PHE A 182 -0.25 6.71 7.39
C PHE A 182 -1.26 5.65 6.99
N GLU A 183 -0.85 4.40 6.96
CA GLU A 183 -1.66 3.27 6.48
C GLU A 183 -2.32 2.56 7.67
N PRO A 184 -3.65 2.66 7.87
CA PRO A 184 -4.34 1.86 8.88
C PRO A 184 -4.12 0.37 8.60
N GLU A 185 -3.76 -0.39 9.63
CA GLU A 185 -3.29 -1.77 9.49
C GLU A 185 -3.93 -2.66 10.57
N PRO A 186 -4.48 -3.83 10.18
CA PRO A 186 -4.93 -4.84 11.13
C PRO A 186 -3.90 -5.17 12.21
N GLY A 187 -4.26 -4.96 13.46
CA GLY A 187 -3.46 -5.29 14.64
C GLY A 187 -2.54 -4.17 15.11
N CYS A 188 -2.45 -3.06 14.39
CA CYS A 188 -1.79 -1.83 14.85
C CYS A 188 -2.70 -0.99 15.74
N VAL A 189 -2.14 0.09 16.30
CA VAL A 189 -2.88 1.08 17.12
C VAL A 189 -3.89 1.88 16.29
N VAL A 190 -3.62 1.98 14.99
CA VAL A 190 -4.54 2.55 14.01
C VAL A 190 -4.84 1.41 13.04
N GLU A 191 -5.93 0.70 13.30
CA GLU A 191 -6.43 -0.41 12.50
C GLU A 191 -7.58 0.03 11.58
N ASP A 192 -8.42 0.96 12.02
CA ASP A 192 -9.61 1.39 11.26
C ASP A 192 -9.75 2.92 11.11
N ALA A 193 -10.77 3.36 10.38
CA ALA A 193 -10.95 4.77 10.03
C ALA A 193 -11.20 5.66 11.25
N ALA A 194 -11.92 5.16 12.26
CA ALA A 194 -12.20 5.89 13.49
C ALA A 194 -10.92 6.07 14.32
N GLU A 195 -10.10 5.03 14.42
CA GLU A 195 -8.79 5.11 15.08
C GLU A 195 -7.83 6.05 14.33
N ALA A 196 -7.82 6.03 12.99
CA ALA A 196 -7.02 6.95 12.20
C ALA A 196 -7.43 8.41 12.47
N ALA A 197 -8.73 8.70 12.46
CA ALA A 197 -9.26 10.00 12.84
C ALA A 197 -8.85 10.41 14.25
N ALA A 198 -8.99 9.52 15.24
CA ALA A 198 -8.65 9.82 16.62
C ALA A 198 -7.14 10.06 16.83
N HIS A 199 -6.29 9.31 16.14
CA HIS A 199 -4.86 9.35 16.38
C HIS A 199 -4.11 10.41 15.57
N LEU A 200 -4.59 10.73 14.36
CA LEU A 200 -3.90 11.59 13.39
C LEU A 200 -4.55 12.97 13.23
N THR A 201 -5.74 13.21 13.79
CA THR A 201 -6.35 14.54 13.73
C THR A 201 -5.43 15.61 14.33
N GLY A 202 -5.44 16.80 13.71
CA GLY A 202 -4.60 17.93 14.10
C GLY A 202 -3.19 17.94 13.49
N LEU A 203 -2.78 16.88 12.79
CA LEU A 203 -1.59 16.94 11.93
C LEU A 203 -1.81 17.89 10.75
N ASP A 204 -0.73 18.46 10.23
CA ASP A 204 -0.77 19.35 9.06
C ASP A 204 -1.29 18.59 7.82
N PRO A 205 -2.50 18.90 7.29
CA PRO A 205 -3.08 18.17 6.17
C PRO A 205 -2.32 18.40 4.86
N GLU A 206 -1.48 19.42 4.76
CA GLU A 206 -0.63 19.63 3.58
C GLU A 206 0.56 18.68 3.56
N ALA A 207 1.01 18.20 4.72
CA ALA A 207 2.13 17.28 4.85
C ALA A 207 1.68 15.82 5.08
N PHE A 208 0.57 15.63 5.78
CA PHE A 208 0.14 14.33 6.31
C PHE A 208 -1.29 13.98 5.92
N GLY A 209 -1.57 12.68 5.94
CA GLY A 209 -2.93 12.14 5.77
C GLY A 209 -2.90 10.62 5.83
N VAL A 210 -3.83 10.00 5.11
CA VAL A 210 -4.02 8.54 5.16
C VAL A 210 -3.55 7.90 3.85
N CYS A 211 -2.84 6.77 3.95
CA CYS A 211 -2.70 5.82 2.86
C CYS A 211 -3.88 4.84 2.98
N LEU A 212 -4.82 4.89 2.04
CA LEU A 212 -5.95 3.97 2.03
C LEU A 212 -5.51 2.66 1.37
N ASP A 213 -5.19 1.64 2.16
CA ASP A 213 -5.11 0.27 1.66
C ASP A 213 -6.51 -0.38 1.68
N THR A 214 -6.94 -0.88 0.51
CA THR A 214 -8.29 -1.42 0.32
C THR A 214 -8.45 -2.87 0.79
N CYS A 215 -7.35 -3.62 0.91
CA CYS A 215 -7.30 -4.90 1.62
C CYS A 215 -7.52 -4.68 3.12
N HIS A 216 -6.82 -3.72 3.73
CA HIS A 216 -6.92 -3.42 5.16
C HIS A 216 -8.31 -2.93 5.55
N LEU A 217 -8.84 -1.96 4.80
CA LEU A 217 -10.22 -1.49 4.95
C LEU A 217 -11.23 -2.65 4.89
N ALA A 218 -11.03 -3.57 3.93
CA ALA A 218 -11.90 -4.72 3.81
C ALA A 218 -11.75 -5.66 5.01
N VAL A 219 -10.53 -5.96 5.47
CA VAL A 219 -10.29 -6.80 6.66
C VAL A 219 -10.92 -6.17 7.92
N ALA A 220 -10.92 -4.84 8.03
CA ALA A 220 -11.59 -4.11 9.09
C ALA A 220 -13.13 -4.13 9.00
N PHE A 221 -13.70 -4.71 7.93
CA PHE A 221 -15.13 -4.70 7.60
C PHE A 221 -15.73 -3.30 7.50
N GLU A 222 -14.93 -2.34 7.02
CA GLU A 222 -15.38 -0.96 6.83
C GLU A 222 -15.95 -0.74 5.43
N GLU A 223 -16.89 0.20 5.36
CA GLU A 223 -17.41 0.70 4.09
C GLU A 223 -16.58 1.91 3.62
N PRO A 224 -16.13 1.94 2.34
CA PRO A 224 -15.24 3.00 1.86
C PRO A 224 -15.79 4.43 2.03
N GLU A 225 -17.07 4.65 1.75
CA GLU A 225 -17.69 5.99 1.85
C GLU A 225 -17.73 6.48 3.31
N ASP A 226 -17.97 5.58 4.27
CA ASP A 226 -18.01 5.90 5.70
C ASP A 226 -16.62 6.24 6.22
N ALA A 227 -15.59 5.48 5.80
CA ALA A 227 -14.20 5.75 6.14
C ALA A 227 -13.72 7.10 5.59
N LEU A 228 -14.01 7.39 4.31
CA LEU A 228 -13.69 8.66 3.68
C LEU A 228 -14.41 9.84 4.34
N THR A 229 -15.69 9.67 4.71
CA THR A 229 -16.46 10.68 5.45
C THR A 229 -15.85 10.94 6.82
N THR A 230 -15.45 9.89 7.53
CA THR A 230 -14.81 9.96 8.84
C THR A 230 -13.50 10.75 8.77
N TRP A 231 -12.64 10.44 7.80
CA TRP A 231 -11.38 11.16 7.60
C TRP A 231 -11.57 12.60 7.16
N ALA A 232 -12.50 12.87 6.24
CA ALA A 232 -12.84 14.22 5.83
C ALA A 232 -13.32 15.08 7.02
N GLY A 233 -14.17 14.51 7.89
CA GLY A 233 -14.64 15.16 9.11
C GLY A 233 -13.54 15.44 10.13
N ALA A 234 -12.48 14.62 10.14
CA ALA A 234 -11.30 14.80 10.99
C ALA A 234 -10.21 15.70 10.39
N GLY A 235 -10.41 16.22 9.18
CA GLY A 235 -9.42 17.00 8.44
C GLY A 235 -8.26 16.17 7.89
N LEU A 236 -8.46 14.86 7.69
CA LEU A 236 -7.46 13.92 7.19
C LEU A 236 -7.67 13.64 5.70
N PRO A 237 -6.80 14.14 4.82
CA PRO A 237 -6.89 13.86 3.40
C PRO A 237 -6.37 12.46 3.06
N VAL A 238 -6.87 11.87 1.97
CA VAL A 238 -6.28 10.67 1.38
C VAL A 238 -5.03 11.09 0.59
N VAL A 239 -3.86 10.62 1.02
CA VAL A 239 -2.58 10.95 0.39
C VAL A 239 -2.32 10.06 -0.83
N LYS A 240 -2.64 8.77 -0.71
CA LYS A 240 -2.61 7.78 -1.79
C LYS A 240 -3.56 6.63 -1.47
N VAL A 241 -3.93 5.86 -2.48
CA VAL A 241 -4.64 4.59 -2.33
C VAL A 241 -3.75 3.44 -2.78
N GLN A 242 -3.71 2.38 -1.97
CA GLN A 242 -3.21 1.07 -2.36
C GLN A 242 -4.39 0.19 -2.78
N ALA A 243 -4.43 -0.10 -4.07
CA ALA A 243 -5.43 -0.96 -4.69
C ALA A 243 -5.00 -2.41 -4.51
N SER A 244 -5.63 -3.07 -3.54
CA SER A 244 -5.29 -4.40 -3.02
C SER A 244 -6.60 -5.13 -2.68
N CYS A 245 -6.53 -6.44 -2.48
CA CYS A 245 -7.69 -7.27 -2.16
C CYS A 245 -7.33 -8.30 -1.10
N ALA A 246 -8.25 -8.54 -0.16
CA ALA A 246 -8.15 -9.58 0.85
C ALA A 246 -8.87 -10.86 0.39
N LEU A 247 -8.61 -11.97 1.09
CA LEU A 247 -9.45 -13.17 1.02
C LEU A 247 -10.73 -12.96 1.83
N HIS A 248 -11.84 -13.50 1.32
CA HIS A 248 -13.14 -13.52 1.97
C HIS A 248 -13.69 -14.94 2.01
N ALA A 249 -14.08 -15.40 3.19
CA ALA A 249 -14.70 -16.71 3.43
C ALA A 249 -16.09 -16.51 4.04
N ASP A 250 -17.14 -16.85 3.27
CA ASP A 250 -18.53 -16.72 3.73
C ASP A 250 -18.88 -17.73 4.84
N ASP A 251 -18.38 -18.96 4.75
CA ASP A 251 -18.54 -20.03 5.75
C ASP A 251 -17.16 -20.58 6.17
N PRO A 252 -16.45 -19.89 7.08
CA PRO A 252 -15.11 -20.30 7.51
C PRO A 252 -15.09 -21.62 8.29
N SER A 253 -16.22 -22.01 8.90
CA SER A 253 -16.38 -23.26 9.64
C SER A 253 -16.61 -24.47 8.73
N GLY A 254 -16.98 -24.25 7.48
CA GLY A 254 -17.16 -25.29 6.47
C GLY A 254 -15.85 -26.07 6.22
N PRO A 255 -15.83 -27.42 6.24
CA PRO A 255 -14.59 -28.18 6.11
C PRO A 255 -13.77 -27.89 4.84
N ALA A 256 -14.46 -27.65 3.71
CA ALA A 256 -13.80 -27.27 2.46
C ALA A 256 -13.16 -25.88 2.56
N THR A 257 -13.88 -24.90 3.11
CA THR A 257 -13.38 -23.54 3.30
C THR A 257 -12.19 -23.52 4.25
N ALA A 258 -12.28 -24.19 5.39
CA ALA A 258 -11.19 -24.29 6.36
C ALA A 258 -9.93 -24.93 5.74
N ALA A 259 -10.10 -25.99 4.94
CA ALA A 259 -9.00 -26.63 4.22
C ALA A 259 -8.37 -25.69 3.17
N THR A 260 -9.18 -24.91 2.43
CA THR A 260 -8.66 -23.92 1.50
C THR A 260 -7.98 -22.77 2.22
N LEU A 261 -8.52 -22.24 3.33
CA LEU A 261 -7.86 -21.21 4.14
C LEU A 261 -6.49 -21.70 4.65
N ALA A 262 -6.40 -22.95 5.09
CA ALA A 262 -5.15 -23.52 5.57
C ALA A 262 -4.03 -23.55 4.51
N SER A 263 -4.34 -23.55 3.21
CA SER A 263 -3.30 -23.50 2.15
C SER A 263 -2.69 -22.11 1.97
N PHE A 264 -3.30 -21.06 2.55
CA PHE A 264 -2.77 -19.71 2.58
C PHE A 264 -1.99 -19.41 3.88
N ALA A 265 -1.99 -20.33 4.85
CA ALA A 265 -1.22 -20.17 6.08
C ALA A 265 0.27 -20.45 5.79
N GLU A 266 1.10 -19.41 5.89
CA GLU A 266 2.52 -19.47 5.52
C GLU A 266 3.40 -18.69 6.52
N PRO A 267 4.71 -18.96 6.61
CA PRO A 267 5.56 -18.47 7.69
C PRO A 267 6.10 -17.04 7.51
N ARG A 268 6.03 -16.44 6.31
CA ARG A 268 6.66 -15.15 6.03
C ARG A 268 5.85 -13.98 6.59
N PHE A 269 4.61 -13.80 6.16
CA PHE A 269 3.79 -12.63 6.48
C PHE A 269 2.74 -12.94 7.54
N LEU A 270 2.28 -11.92 8.26
CA LEU A 270 1.09 -12.07 9.09
C LEU A 270 -0.14 -12.08 8.18
N HIS A 271 -1.08 -12.98 8.49
CA HIS A 271 -2.37 -13.03 7.83
C HIS A 271 -3.47 -12.72 8.83
N GLN A 272 -3.48 -11.47 9.31
CA GLN A 272 -4.47 -11.01 10.28
C GLN A 272 -5.87 -11.35 9.79
N THR A 273 -6.59 -12.09 10.62
CA THR A 273 -7.92 -12.61 10.27
C THR A 273 -8.95 -11.94 11.15
N ARG A 274 -10.00 -11.42 10.53
CA ARG A 274 -11.12 -10.76 11.21
C ARG A 274 -12.41 -11.49 10.88
N GLU A 275 -13.29 -11.58 11.88
CA GLU A 275 -14.66 -12.08 11.73
C GLU A 275 -15.65 -10.96 12.05
N ALA A 276 -16.63 -10.77 11.16
CA ALA A 276 -17.79 -9.93 11.44
C ALA A 276 -18.88 -10.76 12.12
N VAL A 277 -19.04 -10.61 13.44
CA VAL A 277 -20.04 -11.36 14.20
C VAL A 277 -21.36 -10.57 14.23
N PRO A 278 -22.48 -11.14 13.74
CA PRO A 278 -23.78 -10.48 13.80
C PRO A 278 -24.13 -10.02 15.22
N GLY A 279 -24.35 -8.73 15.40
CA GLY A 279 -24.73 -8.11 16.68
C GLY A 279 -23.62 -7.97 17.73
N ALA A 280 -22.40 -8.46 17.46
CA ALA A 280 -21.26 -8.37 18.40
C ALA A 280 -20.04 -7.60 17.83
N GLY A 281 -20.09 -7.18 16.57
CA GLY A 281 -19.03 -6.39 15.94
C GLY A 281 -17.89 -7.25 15.38
N ARG A 282 -16.73 -6.61 15.19
CA ARG A 282 -15.50 -7.23 14.66
C ARG A 282 -14.69 -7.88 15.78
N ILE A 283 -14.24 -9.11 15.56
CA ILE A 283 -13.23 -9.80 16.38
C ILE A 283 -12.14 -10.37 15.48
N GLY A 284 -10.99 -10.80 16.02
CA GLY A 284 -9.91 -11.30 15.18
C GLY A 284 -8.75 -11.97 15.89
N CYS A 285 -7.93 -12.62 15.07
CA CYS A 285 -6.60 -13.14 15.41
C CYS A 285 -5.53 -12.38 14.61
N ASP A 286 -4.30 -12.37 15.11
CA ASP A 286 -3.20 -11.68 14.44
C ASP A 286 -2.64 -12.47 13.26
N ASP A 287 -2.97 -13.75 13.15
CA ASP A 287 -2.47 -14.60 12.08
C ASP A 287 -3.50 -15.69 11.72
N LEU A 288 -3.39 -16.22 10.51
CA LEU A 288 -4.34 -17.20 9.97
C LEU A 288 -4.16 -18.57 10.63
N ASP A 289 -2.92 -18.96 10.92
CA ASP A 289 -2.64 -20.23 11.62
C ASP A 289 -3.24 -20.24 13.04
N GLU A 290 -3.28 -19.08 13.70
CA GLU A 290 -3.95 -18.88 14.98
C GLU A 290 -5.47 -18.96 14.83
N ALA A 291 -6.03 -18.24 13.85
CA ALA A 291 -7.47 -18.23 13.56
C ALA A 291 -8.02 -19.64 13.27
N LEU A 292 -7.25 -20.48 12.59
CA LEU A 292 -7.63 -21.85 12.24
C LEU A 292 -7.61 -22.83 13.43
N ARG A 293 -7.08 -22.44 14.60
CA ARG A 293 -7.08 -23.31 15.78
C ARG A 293 -8.51 -23.46 16.33
N PRO A 294 -8.91 -24.66 16.79
CA PRO A 294 -10.25 -24.87 17.34
C PRO A 294 -10.59 -23.86 18.44
N GLY A 295 -11.65 -23.08 18.22
CA GLY A 295 -12.17 -22.10 19.18
C GLY A 295 -11.44 -20.76 19.23
N ALA A 296 -10.44 -20.50 18.37
CA ALA A 296 -9.78 -19.20 18.29
C ALA A 296 -10.73 -18.10 17.78
N LEU A 297 -11.48 -18.42 16.73
CA LEU A 297 -12.60 -17.62 16.24
C LEU A 297 -13.89 -18.47 16.21
N PRO A 298 -15.07 -17.88 16.45
CA PRO A 298 -16.32 -18.60 16.55
C PRO A 298 -16.86 -19.09 15.20
N GLY A 299 -16.46 -18.49 14.08
CA GLY A 299 -16.86 -18.91 12.73
C GLY A 299 -18.37 -18.83 12.48
N ARG A 300 -19.04 -17.85 13.11
CA ARG A 300 -20.49 -17.58 13.03
C ARG A 300 -20.82 -16.52 11.98
N GLY A 301 -19.84 -15.73 11.58
CA GLY A 301 -19.91 -14.79 10.46
C GLY A 301 -18.76 -14.99 9.47
N PRO A 302 -18.73 -14.20 8.40
CA PRO A 302 -17.68 -14.32 7.39
C PRO A 302 -16.32 -13.93 7.97
N TRP A 303 -15.27 -14.58 7.48
CA TRP A 303 -13.89 -14.16 7.74
C TRP A 303 -13.35 -13.36 6.57
N ARG A 304 -12.56 -12.34 6.89
CA ARG A 304 -11.65 -11.68 5.94
C ARG A 304 -10.22 -11.83 6.45
N VAL A 305 -9.32 -12.24 5.56
CA VAL A 305 -7.93 -12.53 5.88
C VAL A 305 -7.04 -11.58 5.11
N HIS A 306 -6.15 -10.88 5.82
CA HIS A 306 -5.13 -10.03 5.21
C HIS A 306 -4.15 -10.90 4.41
N PHE A 307 -4.41 -10.98 3.12
CA PHE A 307 -3.58 -11.66 2.13
C PHE A 307 -3.86 -11.00 0.79
N HIS A 308 -2.87 -10.37 0.18
CA HIS A 308 -3.08 -9.61 -1.06
C HIS A 308 -3.30 -10.59 -2.23
N VAL A 309 -4.56 -10.79 -2.61
CA VAL A 309 -4.90 -11.63 -3.75
C VAL A 309 -4.97 -10.82 -5.03
N PRO A 310 -4.61 -11.40 -6.19
CA PRO A 310 -4.56 -10.67 -7.44
C PRO A 310 -5.88 -9.97 -7.78
N LEU A 311 -5.83 -8.69 -8.18
CA LEU A 311 -7.05 -7.90 -8.42
C LEU A 311 -7.91 -8.45 -9.57
N HIS A 312 -7.25 -8.99 -10.59
CA HIS A 312 -7.88 -9.43 -11.83
C HIS A 312 -8.46 -10.86 -11.75
N ALA A 313 -8.07 -11.65 -10.75
CA ALA A 313 -8.42 -13.07 -10.65
C ALA A 313 -9.21 -13.37 -9.36
N ALA A 314 -10.15 -14.30 -9.44
CA ALA A 314 -10.84 -14.79 -8.25
C ALA A 314 -10.00 -15.88 -7.57
N PRO A 315 -9.94 -15.92 -6.23
CA PRO A 315 -9.40 -17.06 -5.50
C PRO A 315 -10.15 -18.35 -5.85
N ALA A 316 -9.50 -19.50 -5.61
CA ALA A 316 -10.16 -20.79 -5.77
C ALA A 316 -11.39 -20.92 -4.84
N PRO A 317 -12.56 -21.36 -5.34
CA PRO A 317 -13.72 -21.61 -4.51
C PRO A 317 -13.41 -22.58 -3.35
N PRO A 318 -14.02 -22.42 -2.16
CA PRO A 318 -15.13 -21.51 -1.86
C PRO A 318 -14.71 -20.09 -1.46
N LEU A 319 -13.41 -19.75 -1.52
CA LEU A 319 -12.94 -18.41 -1.18
C LEU A 319 -13.31 -17.39 -2.26
N ARG A 320 -13.47 -16.15 -1.83
CA ARG A 320 -13.75 -14.99 -2.68
C ARG A 320 -12.71 -13.91 -2.42
N SER A 321 -12.65 -12.94 -3.31
CA SER A 321 -11.84 -11.73 -3.13
C SER A 321 -12.73 -10.59 -2.61
N THR A 322 -12.16 -9.70 -1.80
CA THR A 322 -12.81 -8.44 -1.42
C THR A 322 -12.79 -7.37 -2.52
N ARG A 323 -12.53 -7.74 -3.78
CA ARG A 323 -12.61 -6.86 -4.95
C ARG A 323 -13.83 -5.93 -5.00
N PRO A 324 -15.06 -6.32 -4.58
CA PRO A 324 -16.17 -5.38 -4.50
C PRO A 324 -15.90 -4.15 -3.59
N VAL A 325 -15.13 -4.31 -2.51
CA VAL A 325 -14.71 -3.21 -1.62
C VAL A 325 -13.75 -2.28 -2.35
N LEU A 326 -12.77 -2.83 -3.08
CA LEU A 326 -11.86 -2.06 -3.93
C LEU A 326 -12.63 -1.29 -5.03
N GLU A 327 -13.58 -1.94 -5.70
CA GLU A 327 -14.40 -1.31 -6.73
C GLU A 327 -15.23 -0.14 -6.17
N SER A 328 -15.77 -0.30 -4.96
CA SER A 328 -16.50 0.74 -4.24
C SER A 328 -15.58 1.89 -3.82
N ALA A 329 -14.40 1.58 -3.25
CA ALA A 329 -13.40 2.57 -2.85
C ALA A 329 -12.91 3.43 -4.03
N LEU A 330 -12.58 2.82 -5.17
CA LEU A 330 -12.20 3.56 -6.37
C LEU A 330 -13.35 4.46 -6.87
N SER A 331 -14.61 4.03 -6.74
CA SER A 331 -15.74 4.88 -7.11
C SER A 331 -15.86 6.08 -6.15
N ALA A 332 -15.76 5.84 -4.85
CA ALA A 332 -15.85 6.90 -3.85
C ALA A 332 -14.72 7.93 -3.97
N LEU A 333 -13.52 7.50 -4.40
CA LEU A 333 -12.38 8.39 -4.62
C LEU A 333 -12.46 9.23 -5.90
N PHE A 334 -13.12 8.73 -6.95
CA PHE A 334 -12.94 9.23 -8.32
C PHE A 334 -14.21 9.46 -9.13
N ALA A 335 -15.39 9.04 -8.68
CA ALA A 335 -16.66 9.24 -9.39
C ALA A 335 -17.34 10.57 -9.05
N GLY A 336 -16.87 11.26 -8.00
CA GLY A 336 -17.42 12.53 -7.54
C GLY A 336 -17.00 13.74 -8.38
N GLU A 337 -17.36 14.95 -7.92
CA GLU A 337 -16.98 16.20 -8.61
C GLU A 337 -15.48 16.48 -8.57
N ARG A 338 -14.76 15.89 -7.61
CA ARG A 338 -13.32 16.07 -7.42
C ARG A 338 -12.67 14.72 -7.14
N ALA A 339 -11.45 14.54 -7.62
CA ALA A 339 -10.62 13.41 -7.21
C ALA A 339 -10.17 13.62 -5.75
N LEU A 340 -10.32 12.60 -4.89
CA LEU A 340 -9.93 12.69 -3.48
C LEU A 340 -8.43 12.39 -3.23
N THR A 341 -7.76 11.84 -4.23
CA THR A 341 -6.31 11.60 -4.28
C THR A 341 -5.85 11.63 -5.73
N ASP A 342 -4.55 11.78 -5.97
CA ASP A 342 -3.92 11.75 -7.29
C ASP A 342 -3.04 10.50 -7.51
N HIS A 343 -2.87 9.63 -6.50
CA HIS A 343 -1.99 8.45 -6.59
C HIS A 343 -2.72 7.15 -6.28
N VAL A 344 -2.73 6.24 -7.26
CA VAL A 344 -3.23 4.87 -7.17
C VAL A 344 -2.07 3.91 -7.37
N GLU A 345 -1.77 3.11 -6.35
CA GLU A 345 -0.72 2.09 -6.39
C GLU A 345 -1.37 0.70 -6.30
N VAL A 346 -1.26 -0.11 -7.34
CA VAL A 346 -1.61 -1.53 -7.28
C VAL A 346 -0.61 -2.24 -6.38
N GLU A 347 -1.10 -2.91 -5.34
CA GLU A 347 -0.29 -3.44 -4.26
C GLU A 347 -0.67 -4.92 -4.04
N THR A 348 0.09 -5.82 -4.67
CA THR A 348 -0.01 -7.26 -4.46
C THR A 348 1.40 -7.81 -4.29
N TYR A 349 1.87 -8.00 -3.06
CA TYR A 349 3.22 -8.53 -2.78
C TYR A 349 3.27 -10.03 -2.49
N THR A 350 2.13 -10.66 -2.21
CA THR A 350 2.03 -12.06 -1.76
C THR A 350 2.09 -13.10 -2.88
N TRP A 351 2.41 -12.72 -4.12
CA TRP A 351 2.51 -13.63 -5.26
C TRP A 351 3.37 -14.88 -5.00
N SER A 352 4.52 -14.70 -4.34
CA SER A 352 5.46 -15.79 -4.05
C SER A 352 4.98 -16.75 -2.96
N VAL A 353 3.98 -16.36 -2.17
CA VAL A 353 3.44 -17.13 -1.05
C VAL A 353 2.00 -17.58 -1.26
N LEU A 354 1.41 -17.33 -2.44
CA LEU A 354 0.16 -17.97 -2.86
C LEU A 354 0.24 -19.51 -2.72
N PRO A 355 -0.88 -20.23 -2.66
CA PRO A 355 -0.86 -21.68 -2.79
C PRO A 355 -0.08 -22.10 -4.05
N PRO A 356 0.75 -23.17 -4.01
CA PRO A 356 1.69 -23.50 -5.09
C PRO A 356 1.09 -23.52 -6.49
N GLU A 357 -0.15 -23.97 -6.61
CA GLU A 357 -0.90 -24.12 -7.86
C GLU A 357 -1.39 -22.78 -8.45
N GLN A 358 -1.33 -21.72 -7.64
CA GLN A 358 -1.77 -20.36 -8.00
C GLN A 358 -0.58 -19.39 -8.16
N ARG A 359 0.65 -19.84 -7.88
CA ARG A 359 1.84 -19.00 -8.02
C ARG A 359 2.14 -18.72 -9.50
N PRO A 360 2.70 -17.55 -9.82
CA PRO A 360 3.20 -17.29 -11.16
C PRO A 360 4.31 -18.30 -11.55
N ASP A 361 4.32 -18.69 -12.82
CA ASP A 361 5.38 -19.53 -13.38
C ASP A 361 6.62 -18.67 -13.67
N GLY A 362 7.48 -18.56 -12.66
CA GLY A 362 8.72 -17.80 -12.73
C GLY A 362 8.54 -16.29 -12.96
N PRO A 363 9.60 -15.59 -13.38
CA PRO A 363 9.60 -14.14 -13.55
C PRO A 363 8.61 -13.64 -14.60
N ASP A 364 8.53 -14.33 -15.74
CA ASP A 364 7.62 -13.94 -16.82
C ASP A 364 6.16 -14.10 -16.40
N GLY A 365 5.82 -15.17 -15.67
CA GLY A 365 4.48 -15.32 -15.09
C GLY A 365 4.13 -14.19 -14.13
N LEU A 366 5.10 -13.70 -13.34
CA LEU A 366 4.88 -12.57 -12.43
C LEU A 366 4.66 -11.27 -13.20
N VAL A 367 5.43 -11.04 -14.28
CA VAL A 367 5.22 -9.91 -15.21
C VAL A 367 3.80 -9.94 -15.77
N ASP A 368 3.32 -11.11 -16.19
CA ASP A 368 1.98 -11.29 -16.75
C ASP A 368 0.89 -10.99 -15.70
N GLY A 369 1.09 -11.46 -14.47
CA GLY A 369 0.21 -11.19 -13.34
C GLY A 369 0.09 -9.70 -13.03
N ILE A 370 1.23 -9.00 -12.87
CA ILE A 370 1.27 -7.56 -12.58
C ILE A 370 0.65 -6.75 -13.74
N ALA A 371 0.96 -7.09 -14.99
CA ALA A 371 0.36 -6.45 -16.16
C ALA A 371 -1.16 -6.64 -16.17
N ALA A 372 -1.66 -7.83 -15.84
CA ALA A 372 -3.11 -8.08 -15.78
C ALA A 372 -3.80 -7.30 -14.64
N GLU A 373 -3.15 -7.09 -13.49
CA GLU A 373 -3.69 -6.22 -12.44
C GLU A 373 -3.75 -4.75 -12.86
N LEU A 374 -2.70 -4.26 -13.51
CA LEU A 374 -2.64 -2.89 -14.01
C LEU A 374 -3.66 -2.64 -15.14
N ASP A 375 -3.85 -3.60 -16.05
CA ASP A 375 -4.91 -3.55 -17.06
C ASP A 375 -6.30 -3.55 -16.42
N TRP A 376 -6.53 -4.38 -15.40
CA TRP A 376 -7.79 -4.37 -14.65
C TRP A 376 -8.04 -3.00 -14.00
N ALA A 377 -7.04 -2.44 -13.32
CA ALA A 377 -7.15 -1.14 -12.67
C ALA A 377 -7.35 -0.01 -13.68
N HIS A 378 -6.65 -0.05 -14.82
CA HIS A 378 -6.83 0.88 -15.94
C HIS A 378 -8.28 0.85 -16.45
N ARG A 379 -8.81 -0.34 -16.76
CA ARG A 379 -10.19 -0.50 -17.22
C ARG A 379 -11.19 -0.03 -16.17
N ARG A 380 -10.91 -0.26 -14.88
CA ARG A 380 -11.78 0.19 -13.79
C ARG A 380 -11.82 1.71 -13.68
N LEU A 381 -10.67 2.39 -13.68
CA LEU A 381 -10.58 3.85 -13.65
C LEU A 381 -11.24 4.48 -14.88
N THR A 382 -11.00 3.92 -16.07
CA THR A 382 -11.66 4.35 -17.31
C THR A 382 -13.17 4.18 -17.23
N GLY A 383 -13.65 3.06 -16.69
CA GLY A 383 -15.07 2.79 -16.49
C GLY A 383 -15.76 3.72 -15.49
N ILE A 384 -15.01 4.30 -14.55
CA ILE A 384 -15.50 5.34 -13.61
C ILE A 384 -15.59 6.72 -14.28
N GLY A 385 -14.92 6.91 -15.42
CA GLY A 385 -14.99 8.13 -16.23
C GLY A 385 -13.67 8.91 -16.34
N LEU A 386 -12.58 8.39 -15.77
CA LEU A 386 -11.25 8.96 -15.97
C LEU A 386 -10.81 8.75 -17.42
N LYS A 387 -10.10 9.74 -17.98
CA LYS A 387 -9.59 9.67 -19.36
C LYS A 387 -8.11 9.43 -19.34
N GLU A 388 -7.64 8.37 -19.99
CA GLU A 388 -6.20 8.13 -20.11
C GLU A 388 -5.52 9.31 -20.82
N VAL A 389 -4.34 9.68 -20.30
CA VAL A 389 -3.49 10.71 -20.89
C VAL A 389 -2.37 10.00 -21.65
N SER A 390 -2.43 10.04 -22.98
CA SER A 390 -1.32 9.56 -23.82
C SER A 390 -0.07 10.41 -23.55
N GLY A 391 1.08 9.73 -23.43
CA GLY A 391 2.29 10.25 -22.81
C GLY A 391 3.22 11.07 -23.69
#